data_AF-A0A0S8BST4-F1
#
_entry.id   AF-A0A0S8BST4-F1
#
_cell.length_a   1.000
_cell.length_b   1.000
_cell.length_c   1.000
_cell.angle_alpha   90.00
_cell.angle_beta   90.00
_cell.angle_gamma   90.00
#
_symmetry.space_group_name_H-M   'P 1'
#
loop_
_entity.id
_entity.type
_entity.pdbx_description
1 polymer ?
#
loop_
_entity_poly.entity_id
_entity_poly.type
_entity_poly.pdbx_seq_one_letter_code
_entity_poly.pdbx_strand_id
1 'polypeptide(L)'
;MQERAVMNARRLVAVTGLMLALASPTMAGDKDPAAEYEALLEQMMTPQAWLGGRVTESDVELLFAYLKASLAAASQGREVPVPEELNRRAEAIGREFQTHGMLTGLLLLHVLEARTKELVREAQPDREPSIPRP
;
A
#
# COMPACT_ATOMS: atom_id res chain seq x y z
N MET A 1 33.33 -54.32 16.74
CA MET A 1 31.86 -54.21 16.58
C MET A 1 31.32 -52.77 16.66
N GLN A 2 32.11 -51.77 17.04
CA GLN A 2 31.65 -50.42 17.35
C GLN A 2 31.45 -49.49 16.12
N GLU A 3 32.15 -49.73 15.00
CA GLU A 3 32.05 -48.90 13.78
C GLU A 3 30.74 -49.08 12.99
N ARG A 4 30.12 -50.27 13.03
CA ARG A 4 28.87 -50.52 12.28
C ARG A 4 27.68 -49.75 12.83
N ALA A 5 27.67 -49.45 14.14
CA ALA A 5 26.59 -48.71 14.78
C ALA A 5 26.58 -47.23 14.37
N VAL A 6 27.77 -46.62 14.24
CA VAL A 6 27.92 -45.19 13.89
C VAL A 6 27.52 -44.92 12.44
N MET A 7 27.82 -45.85 11.53
CA MET A 7 27.46 -45.71 10.12
C MET A 7 25.94 -45.80 9.88
N ASN A 8 25.22 -46.62 10.67
CA ASN A 8 23.77 -46.74 10.57
C ASN A 8 23.04 -45.52 11.19
N ALA A 9 23.56 -44.96 12.27
CA ALA A 9 23.02 -43.73 12.87
C ALA A 9 23.15 -42.52 11.93
N ARG A 10 24.30 -42.37 11.25
CA ARG A 10 24.50 -41.31 10.25
C ARG A 10 23.57 -41.41 9.05
N ARG A 11 23.30 -42.64 8.57
CA ARG A 11 22.34 -42.88 7.48
C ARG A 11 20.90 -42.58 7.91
N LEU A 12 20.54 -42.86 9.16
CA LEU A 12 19.20 -42.58 9.68
C LEU A 12 18.94 -41.06 9.72
N VAL A 13 19.88 -40.27 10.25
CA VAL A 13 19.77 -38.80 10.34
C VAL A 13 19.71 -38.14 8.95
N ALA A 14 20.46 -38.64 7.97
CA ALA A 14 20.42 -38.13 6.61
C ALA A 14 19.07 -38.38 5.92
N VAL A 15 18.43 -39.53 6.19
CA VAL A 15 17.11 -39.86 5.60
C VAL A 15 15.98 -39.07 6.28
N THR A 16 16.07 -38.81 7.59
CA THR A 16 15.05 -37.99 8.28
C THR A 16 15.14 -36.52 7.90
N GLY A 17 16.35 -35.98 7.71
CA GLY A 17 16.55 -34.61 7.23
C GLY A 17 16.05 -34.39 5.79
N LEU A 18 16.22 -35.39 4.92
CA LEU A 18 15.74 -35.31 3.53
C LEU A 18 14.22 -35.41 3.43
N MET A 19 13.55 -36.14 4.34
CA MET A 19 12.09 -36.23 4.40
C MET A 19 11.42 -34.95 4.95
N LEU A 20 12.08 -34.20 5.84
CA LEU A 20 11.56 -32.90 6.31
C LEU A 20 11.70 -31.78 5.27
N ALA A 21 12.69 -31.87 4.35
CA ALA A 21 12.90 -30.87 3.31
C ALA A 21 11.91 -30.99 2.13
N LEU A 22 11.22 -32.14 1.99
CA LEU A 22 10.27 -32.40 0.91
C LEU A 22 8.80 -32.21 1.33
N ALA A 23 8.53 -31.94 2.62
CA ALA A 23 7.18 -31.75 3.15
C ALA A 23 6.70 -30.28 3.13
N SER A 24 7.26 -29.44 2.27
CA SER A 24 6.78 -28.06 2.10
C SER A 24 6.94 -27.63 0.65
N PRO A 25 5.94 -27.93 -0.19
CA PRO A 25 5.35 -26.85 -0.95
C PRO A 25 3.86 -27.09 -1.25
N THR A 26 2.95 -26.77 -0.33
CA THR A 26 1.50 -26.70 -0.66
C THR A 26 0.72 -25.74 0.24
N MET A 27 1.37 -24.68 0.72
CA MET A 27 0.68 -23.44 1.12
C MET A 27 0.99 -22.34 0.10
N ALA A 28 1.01 -22.68 -1.19
CA ALA A 28 0.66 -21.72 -2.23
C ALA A 28 -0.86 -21.63 -2.22
N GLY A 29 -1.43 -21.07 -1.15
CA GLY A 29 -2.78 -20.53 -1.23
C GLY A 29 -2.74 -19.46 -2.29
N ASP A 30 -3.69 -19.51 -3.22
CA ASP A 30 -3.95 -18.47 -4.20
C ASP A 30 -4.04 -17.14 -3.46
N LYS A 31 -2.92 -16.41 -3.38
CA LYS A 31 -2.93 -15.04 -2.91
C LYS A 31 -3.48 -14.26 -4.08
N ASP A 32 -4.79 -14.01 -4.04
CA ASP A 32 -5.42 -13.08 -4.98
C ASP A 32 -4.64 -11.76 -4.89
N PRO A 33 -3.83 -11.42 -5.91
CA PRO A 33 -2.98 -10.25 -5.85
C PRO A 33 -3.83 -8.99 -5.68
N ALA A 34 -5.05 -8.99 -6.22
CA ALA A 34 -5.94 -7.86 -6.10
C ALA A 34 -6.59 -7.75 -4.71
N ALA A 35 -6.70 -8.83 -3.93
CA ALA A 35 -7.07 -8.74 -2.50
C ALA A 35 -5.94 -8.11 -1.66
N GLU A 36 -4.67 -8.36 -1.99
CA GLU A 36 -3.52 -7.68 -1.34
C GLU A 36 -3.49 -6.18 -1.67
N TYR A 37 -3.79 -5.81 -2.93
CA TYR A 37 -3.87 -4.39 -3.32
C TYR A 37 -5.07 -3.67 -2.71
N GLU A 38 -6.21 -4.34 -2.56
CA GLU A 38 -7.41 -3.77 -1.94
C GLU A 38 -7.18 -3.44 -0.46
N ALA A 39 -6.54 -4.34 0.29
CA ALA A 39 -6.13 -4.09 1.67
C ALA A 39 -5.13 -2.92 1.78
N LEU A 40 -4.19 -2.81 0.84
CA LEU A 40 -3.25 -1.68 0.78
C LEU A 40 -3.99 -0.36 0.48
N LEU A 41 -4.98 -0.39 -0.41
CA LEU A 41 -5.78 0.77 -0.77
C LEU A 41 -6.61 1.26 0.43
N GLU A 42 -7.28 0.35 1.15
CA GLU A 42 -8.02 0.67 2.37
C GLU A 42 -7.12 1.33 3.42
N GLN A 43 -5.91 0.80 3.62
CA GLN A 43 -4.96 1.36 4.57
C GLN A 43 -4.50 2.77 4.16
N MET A 44 -4.26 2.99 2.86
CA MET A 44 -3.89 4.28 2.29
C MET A 44 -5.05 5.29 2.29
N MET A 45 -6.30 4.85 2.36
CA MET A 45 -7.49 5.72 2.39
C MET A 45 -7.83 6.22 3.81
N THR A 46 -7.09 5.82 4.84
CA THR A 46 -7.35 6.26 6.21
C THR A 46 -7.01 7.75 6.41
N PRO A 47 -7.81 8.51 7.20
CA PRO A 47 -7.49 9.91 7.50
C PRO A 47 -6.09 10.08 8.10
N GLN A 48 -5.63 9.12 8.89
CA GLN A 48 -4.28 9.10 9.47
C GLN A 48 -3.19 8.96 8.39
N ALA A 49 -3.40 8.14 7.36
CA ALA A 49 -2.45 8.04 6.25
C ALA A 49 -2.39 9.34 5.42
N TRP A 50 -3.51 10.04 5.30
CA TRP A 50 -3.61 11.31 4.55
C TRP A 50 -3.13 12.53 5.34
N LEU A 51 -3.43 12.61 6.63
CA LEU A 51 -3.17 13.80 7.46
C LEU A 51 -1.93 13.64 8.35
N GLY A 52 -1.54 12.41 8.65
CA GLY A 52 -0.44 12.11 9.56
C GLY A 52 0.87 12.76 9.12
N GLY A 53 1.40 13.65 9.95
CA GLY A 53 2.69 14.30 9.73
C GLY A 53 2.71 15.45 8.71
N ARG A 54 1.61 15.73 8.00
CA ARG A 54 1.55 16.82 7.00
C ARG A 54 1.11 18.15 7.59
N VAL A 55 0.22 18.10 8.58
CA VAL A 55 -0.19 19.27 9.36
C VAL A 55 0.47 19.19 10.73
N THR A 56 1.24 20.22 11.09
CA THR A 56 1.90 20.31 12.39
C THR A 56 1.11 21.18 13.36
N GLU A 57 1.41 21.07 14.65
CA GLU A 57 0.82 21.95 15.67
C GLU A 57 1.14 23.43 15.38
N SER A 58 2.37 23.72 14.92
CA SER A 58 2.77 25.08 14.53
C SER A 58 1.95 25.65 13.37
N ASP A 59 1.51 24.81 12.42
CA ASP A 59 0.65 25.26 11.31
C ASP A 59 -0.74 25.69 11.83
N VAL A 60 -1.26 24.95 12.80
CA VAL A 60 -2.53 25.23 13.45
C VAL A 60 -2.42 26.50 14.29
N GLU A 61 -1.35 26.66 15.07
CA GLU A 61 -1.08 27.87 15.83
C GLU A 61 -1.01 29.12 14.94
N LEU A 62 -0.32 29.04 13.81
CA LEU A 62 -0.21 30.12 12.84
C LEU A 62 -1.57 30.53 12.28
N LEU A 63 -2.40 29.54 11.92
CA LEU A 63 -3.77 29.78 11.46
C LEU A 63 -4.63 30.47 12.53
N PHE A 64 -4.59 29.97 13.77
CA PHE A 64 -5.35 30.57 14.87
C PHE A 64 -4.87 31.97 15.22
N ALA A 65 -3.57 32.24 15.15
CA ALA A 65 -3.01 33.57 15.36
C ALA A 65 -3.54 34.56 14.31
N TYR A 66 -3.56 34.16 13.04
CA TYR A 66 -4.16 34.96 11.97
C TYR A 66 -5.66 35.19 12.18
N LEU A 67 -6.44 34.14 12.48
CA LEU A 67 -7.88 34.27 12.71
C LEU A 67 -8.20 35.23 13.86
N LYS A 68 -7.45 35.16 14.96
CA LYS A 68 -7.60 36.10 16.09
C LYS A 68 -7.31 37.54 15.65
N ALA A 69 -6.23 37.75 14.90
CA ALA A 69 -5.85 39.07 14.41
C ALA A 69 -6.90 39.64 13.44
N SER A 70 -7.38 38.83 12.50
CA SER A 70 -8.40 39.21 11.52
C SER A 70 -9.73 39.53 12.20
N LEU A 71 -10.16 38.75 13.19
CA LEU A 71 -11.37 39.03 13.94
C LEU A 71 -11.25 40.36 14.73
N ALA A 72 -10.09 40.59 15.37
CA ALA A 72 -9.84 41.83 16.08
C ALA A 72 -9.83 43.05 15.14
N ALA A 73 -9.24 42.94 13.95
CA ALA A 73 -9.25 44.02 12.98
C ALA A 73 -10.64 44.26 12.37
N ALA A 74 -11.38 43.18 12.08
CA ALA A 74 -12.74 43.27 11.55
C ALA A 74 -13.67 44.02 12.52
N SER A 75 -13.50 43.83 13.83
CA SER A 75 -14.24 44.58 14.86
C SER A 75 -13.99 46.11 14.80
N GLN A 76 -12.92 46.53 14.14
CA GLN A 76 -12.52 47.92 13.97
C GLN A 76 -12.75 48.42 12.52
N GLY A 77 -13.45 47.63 11.69
CA GLY A 77 -13.66 47.94 10.27
C GLY A 77 -12.37 47.91 9.44
N ARG A 78 -11.36 47.17 9.90
CA ARG A 78 -10.06 47.01 9.23
C ARG A 78 -9.88 45.56 8.78
N GLU A 79 -8.99 45.35 7.83
CA GLU A 79 -8.56 44.01 7.39
C GLU A 79 -7.09 43.79 7.75
N VAL A 80 -6.71 42.53 7.91
CA VAL A 80 -5.33 42.09 8.14
C VAL A 80 -4.90 41.28 6.93
N PRO A 81 -3.75 41.59 6.32
CA PRO A 81 -3.23 40.77 5.23
C PRO A 81 -2.90 39.36 5.72
N VAL A 82 -3.11 38.37 4.86
CA VAL A 82 -2.72 36.99 5.14
C VAL A 82 -1.19 36.92 5.30
N PRO A 83 -0.66 36.33 6.39
CA PRO A 83 0.78 36.17 6.55
C PRO A 83 1.37 35.32 5.43
N GLU A 84 2.50 35.76 4.86
CA GLU A 84 3.19 35.03 3.79
C GLU A 84 3.55 33.60 4.19
N GLU A 85 3.91 33.39 5.46
CA GLU A 85 4.23 32.06 5.98
C GLU A 85 2.99 31.15 5.96
N LEU A 86 1.80 31.67 6.26
CA LEU A 86 0.57 30.87 6.21
C LEU A 86 0.26 30.42 4.77
N ASN A 87 0.44 31.31 3.79
CA ASN A 87 0.30 30.96 2.38
C ASN A 87 1.34 29.92 1.95
N ARG A 88 2.61 30.11 2.32
CA ARG A 88 3.69 29.17 2.00
C ARG A 88 3.40 27.77 2.55
N ARG A 89 2.93 27.68 3.80
CA ARG A 89 2.58 26.41 4.44
C ARG A 89 1.35 25.78 3.79
N ALA A 90 0.31 26.56 3.51
CA ALA A 90 -0.87 26.07 2.79
C ALA A 90 -0.52 25.51 1.40
N GLU A 91 0.35 26.18 0.65
CA GLU A 91 0.84 25.68 -0.65
C GLU A 91 1.67 24.40 -0.51
N ALA A 92 2.56 24.32 0.48
CA ALA A 92 3.37 23.14 0.71
C ALA A 92 2.48 21.92 1.02
N ILE A 93 1.54 22.08 1.95
CA ILE A 93 0.54 21.07 2.30
C ILE A 93 -0.28 20.69 1.05
N GLY A 94 -0.72 21.67 0.27
CA GLY A 94 -1.46 21.44 -0.97
C GLY A 94 -0.69 20.60 -2.01
N ARG A 95 0.60 20.88 -2.20
CA ARG A 95 1.47 20.09 -3.11
C ARG A 95 1.65 18.65 -2.63
N GLU A 96 1.78 18.44 -1.32
CA GLU A 96 1.86 17.11 -0.74
C GLU A 96 0.56 16.32 -0.96
N PHE A 97 -0.59 16.94 -0.72
CA PHE A 97 -1.89 16.33 -0.99
C PHE A 97 -2.09 16.00 -2.46
N GLN A 98 -1.70 16.90 -3.36
CA GLN A 98 -1.78 16.68 -4.81
C GLN A 98 -0.93 15.47 -5.23
N THR A 99 0.30 15.40 -4.72
CA THR A 99 1.22 14.28 -5.02
C THR A 99 0.65 12.96 -4.50
N HIS A 100 0.14 12.96 -3.27
CA HIS A 100 -0.43 11.77 -2.65
C HIS A 100 -1.69 11.31 -3.38
N GLY A 101 -2.60 12.23 -3.71
CA GLY A 101 -3.82 11.93 -4.47
C GLY A 101 -3.53 11.39 -5.86
N MET A 102 -2.50 11.90 -6.54
CA MET A 102 -2.06 11.36 -7.83
C MET A 102 -1.58 9.91 -7.71
N LEU A 103 -0.75 9.59 -6.71
CA LEU A 103 -0.25 8.23 -6.48
C LEU A 103 -1.39 7.27 -6.14
N THR A 104 -2.31 7.68 -5.27
CA THR A 104 -3.51 6.89 -4.93
C THR A 104 -4.37 6.64 -6.17
N GLY A 105 -4.56 7.65 -7.02
CA GLY A 105 -5.29 7.50 -8.28
C GLY A 105 -4.64 6.50 -9.24
N LEU A 106 -3.31 6.54 -9.38
CA LEU A 106 -2.57 5.59 -10.21
C LEU A 106 -2.68 4.15 -9.69
N LEU A 107 -2.62 3.97 -8.36
CA LEU A 107 -2.82 2.66 -7.74
C LEU A 107 -4.22 2.10 -8.00
N LEU A 108 -5.26 2.94 -7.83
CA LEU A 108 -6.64 2.54 -8.11
C LEU A 108 -6.83 2.11 -9.57
N LEU A 109 -6.26 2.86 -10.52
CA LEU A 109 -6.29 2.50 -11.93
C LEU A 109 -5.63 1.15 -12.19
N HIS A 110 -4.50 0.87 -11.54
CA HIS A 110 -3.80 -0.41 -11.69
C HIS A 110 -4.63 -1.59 -11.17
N VAL A 111 -5.33 -1.41 -10.04
CA VAL A 111 -6.25 -2.43 -9.50
C VAL A 111 -7.39 -2.70 -10.46
N LEU A 112 -8.02 -1.64 -11.00
CA LEU A 112 -9.09 -1.79 -11.98
C LEU A 112 -8.61 -2.50 -13.25
N GLU A 113 -7.41 -2.19 -13.73
CA GLU A 113 -6.79 -2.86 -14.87
C GLU A 113 -6.57 -4.36 -14.59
N ALA A 114 -6.02 -4.71 -13.42
CA ALA A 114 -5.79 -6.10 -13.02
C ALA A 114 -7.09 -6.90 -12.96
N ARG A 115 -8.13 -6.36 -12.30
CA ARG A 115 -9.47 -6.99 -12.23
C ARG A 115 -10.10 -7.14 -13.62
N THR A 116 -9.96 -6.13 -14.48
CA THR A 116 -10.48 -6.22 -15.85
C THR A 116 -9.78 -7.32 -16.64
N LYS A 117 -8.47 -7.48 -16.48
CA LYS A 117 -7.69 -8.57 -17.11
C LYS A 117 -8.11 -9.95 -16.62
N GLU A 118 -8.38 -10.10 -15.32
CA GLU A 118 -8.89 -11.34 -14.72
C GLU A 118 -10.26 -11.70 -15.31
N LEU A 119 -11.20 -10.76 -15.33
CA LEU A 119 -12.53 -10.98 -15.92
C LEU A 119 -12.46 -11.34 -17.41
N VAL A 120 -11.57 -10.71 -18.18
CA VAL A 120 -11.36 -11.05 -19.59
C VAL A 120 -10.75 -12.44 -19.77
N ARG A 121 -9.85 -12.85 -18.88
CA ARG A 121 -9.25 -14.20 -18.88
C ARG A 121 -10.30 -15.26 -18.55
N GLU A 122 -11.12 -15.03 -17.53
CA GLU A 122 -12.20 -15.94 -17.13
C GLU A 122 -13.31 -16.05 -18.20
N ALA A 123 -13.56 -14.96 -18.93
CA ALA A 123 -14.55 -14.93 -20.01
C ALA A 123 -14.07 -15.58 -21.31
N GLN A 124 -12.79 -15.97 -21.44
CA GLN A 124 -12.31 -16.77 -22.57
C GLN A 124 -12.48 -18.26 -22.26
N PRO A 125 -13.50 -18.95 -22.83
CA PRO A 125 -13.56 -20.40 -22.76
C PRO A 125 -12.34 -20.97 -23.49
N ASP A 126 -11.77 -22.06 -22.95
CA ASP A 126 -10.62 -22.79 -23.49
C ASP A 126 -10.64 -22.77 -25.02
N ARG A 127 -9.71 -22.04 -25.65
CA ARG A 127 -9.39 -22.29 -27.05
C ARG A 127 -8.81 -23.69 -27.11
N GLU A 128 -9.68 -24.66 -27.39
CA GLU A 128 -9.30 -26.02 -27.75
C GLU A 128 -8.10 -25.95 -28.70
N PRO A 129 -6.96 -26.58 -28.37
CA PRO A 129 -5.86 -26.66 -29.31
C PRO A 129 -6.29 -27.60 -30.44
N SER A 130 -6.82 -27.02 -31.51
CA SER A 130 -7.04 -27.74 -32.76
C SER A 130 -5.66 -28.07 -33.35
N ILE A 131 -5.06 -29.16 -32.90
CA ILE A 131 -3.97 -29.82 -33.60
C ILE A 131 -4.64 -30.65 -34.71
N PRO A 132 -4.54 -30.28 -35.99
CA PRO A 132 -4.90 -31.21 -37.05
C PRO A 132 -3.80 -32.27 -37.08
N ARG A 133 -4.12 -33.50 -36.66
CA ARG A 133 -3.23 -34.64 -36.89
C ARG A 133 -3.32 -35.01 -38.37
N PRO A 134 -2.19 -35.10 -39.10
CA PRO A 134 -2.14 -35.84 -40.36
C PRO A 134 -2.24 -37.35 -40.12
#